data_AF-A0A0U2YM93-F1
#
_entry.id   AF-A0A0U2YM93-F1
#
_cell.length_a   1.000
_cell.length_b   1.000
_cell.length_c   1.000
_cell.angle_alpha   90.00
_cell.angle_beta   90.00
_cell.angle_gamma   90.00
#
_symmetry.space_group_name_H-M   'P 1'
#
loop_
_entity.id
_entity.type
_entity.pdbx_description
1 polymer ?
#
loop_
_entity_poly.entity_id
_entity_poly.type
_entity_poly.pdbx_seq_one_letter_code
_entity_poly.pdbx_strand_id
1 'polypeptide(L)'
;GTNDLQNILSSIGADYKYELIGERLLTTPSHFAYFKIAEGCNRPCSFCAIPLMRGKHASKTIEELVKEAQGLVRNGTKELILIAQDLTYYGLDLYGKRRLDDLLRSLSDVNGVEWIRLQYAYPSGFPMEILDVMNERDNICKYLDMPLQHISDNMLKSMRRGITKQKTIDLVNEIRDKVPNRA
;
A
#
# COMPACT_ATOMS: atom_id res chain seq x y z
N GLY A 1 17.04 0.23 -9.46
CA GLY A 1 15.69 -0.38 -9.28
C GLY A 1 14.73 0.23 -10.28
N THR A 2 13.45 -0.16 -10.32
CA THR A 2 12.48 0.39 -11.31
C THR A 2 12.19 1.88 -11.20
N ASN A 3 12.63 2.53 -10.11
CA ASN A 3 12.51 3.99 -9.94
C ASN A 3 13.69 4.76 -10.54
N ASP A 4 14.70 4.07 -11.06
CA ASP A 4 15.88 4.70 -11.67
C ASP A 4 15.63 5.01 -13.15
N LEU A 5 14.59 5.81 -13.38
CA LEU A 5 14.02 6.00 -14.70
C LEU A 5 15.00 6.69 -15.66
N GLN A 6 15.85 7.59 -15.16
CA GLN A 6 16.90 8.22 -15.97
C GLN A 6 17.92 7.20 -16.46
N ASN A 7 18.42 6.32 -15.60
CA ASN A 7 19.37 5.29 -16.02
C ASN A 7 18.72 4.27 -16.96
N ILE A 8 17.45 3.92 -16.73
CA ILE A 8 16.69 3.03 -17.63
C ILE A 8 16.52 3.68 -19.00
N LEU A 9 16.04 4.93 -19.07
CA LEU A 9 15.82 5.64 -20.34
C LEU A 9 17.14 5.86 -21.10
N SER A 10 18.21 6.22 -20.38
CA SER A 10 19.56 6.34 -20.96
C SER A 10 20.03 5.01 -21.56
N SER A 11 19.78 3.88 -20.89
CA SER A 11 20.19 2.55 -21.39
C SER A 11 19.49 2.11 -22.68
N ILE A 12 18.29 2.64 -22.95
CA ILE A 12 17.51 2.32 -24.16
C ILE A 12 17.52 3.45 -25.20
N GLY A 13 18.36 4.49 -25.00
CA GLY A 13 18.49 5.63 -25.91
C GLY A 13 17.25 6.52 -25.98
N ALA A 14 16.47 6.61 -24.91
CA ALA A 14 15.27 7.42 -24.82
C ALA A 14 15.49 8.69 -23.96
N ASP A 15 14.86 9.79 -24.36
CA ASP A 15 14.93 11.04 -23.60
C ASP A 15 13.88 11.09 -22.48
N TYR A 16 14.32 11.63 -21.33
CA TYR A 16 13.46 11.83 -20.18
C TYR A 16 12.57 13.07 -20.40
N LYS A 17 11.29 12.85 -20.73
CA LYS A 17 10.30 13.93 -20.93
C LYS A 17 9.74 14.43 -19.60
N TYR A 18 10.31 15.52 -19.09
CA TYR A 18 9.91 16.12 -17.80
C TYR A 18 8.45 16.58 -17.75
N GLU A 19 7.91 16.98 -18.90
CA GLU A 19 6.54 17.47 -19.08
C GLU A 19 5.48 16.38 -18.93
N LEU A 20 5.85 15.10 -19.10
CA LEU A 20 4.96 13.95 -18.87
C LEU A 20 5.11 13.34 -17.47
N ILE A 21 5.92 13.95 -16.58
CA ILE A 21 6.06 13.46 -15.21
C ILE A 21 4.72 13.55 -14.49
N GLY A 22 4.17 12.39 -14.13
CA GLY A 22 2.90 12.27 -13.42
C GLY A 22 1.71 11.98 -14.33
N GLU A 23 1.86 12.07 -15.65
CA GLU A 23 0.84 11.58 -16.58
C GLU A 23 1.02 10.07 -16.79
N ARG A 24 0.14 9.30 -16.15
CA ARG A 24 0.15 7.84 -16.25
C ARG A 24 -0.88 7.37 -17.27
N LEU A 25 -0.41 6.76 -18.35
CA LEU A 25 -1.26 5.95 -19.20
C LEU A 25 -1.65 4.67 -18.46
N LEU A 26 -2.96 4.47 -18.28
CA LEU A 26 -3.49 3.26 -17.68
C LEU A 26 -3.61 2.17 -18.73
N THR A 27 -3.10 0.98 -18.41
CA THR A 27 -3.33 -0.25 -19.19
C THR A 27 -4.49 -1.08 -18.62
N THR A 28 -5.05 -0.66 -17.50
CA THR A 28 -6.27 -1.22 -16.89
C THR A 28 -7.53 -0.58 -17.50
N PRO A 29 -8.71 -1.21 -17.35
CA PRO A 29 -9.97 -0.54 -17.58
C PRO A 29 -10.06 0.80 -16.85
N SER A 30 -10.74 1.78 -17.44
CA SER A 30 -10.74 3.17 -16.96
C SER A 30 -11.30 3.37 -15.55
N HIS A 31 -12.14 2.44 -15.07
CA HIS A 31 -12.84 2.58 -13.79
C HIS A 31 -11.97 2.26 -12.56
N PHE A 32 -10.82 1.60 -12.70
CA PHE A 32 -9.93 1.33 -11.58
C PHE A 32 -8.45 1.51 -11.95
N ALA A 33 -7.63 1.78 -10.95
CA ALA A 33 -6.21 1.84 -11.13
C ALA A 33 -5.44 1.29 -9.91
N TYR A 34 -4.44 0.45 -10.18
CA TYR A 34 -3.44 0.10 -9.17
C TYR A 34 -2.65 1.34 -8.79
N PHE A 35 -2.58 1.64 -7.51
CA PHE A 35 -2.09 2.89 -6.98
C PHE A 35 -0.91 2.64 -6.04
N LYS A 36 0.31 2.76 -6.58
CA LYS A 36 1.55 2.43 -5.87
C LYS A 36 1.96 3.56 -4.93
N ILE A 37 1.87 3.31 -3.63
CA ILE A 37 2.17 4.31 -2.59
C ILE A 37 3.58 4.23 -2.03
N ALA A 38 4.22 3.07 -2.15
CA ALA A 38 5.58 2.84 -1.73
C ALA A 38 6.24 1.76 -2.59
N GLU A 39 7.57 1.77 -2.64
CA GLU A 39 8.40 0.75 -3.28
C GLU A 39 9.41 0.20 -2.27
N GLY A 40 9.81 -1.06 -2.44
CA GLY A 40 10.78 -1.71 -1.57
C GLY A 40 10.18 -2.13 -0.24
N CYS A 41 10.99 -2.85 0.55
CA CYS A 41 10.53 -3.42 1.81
C CYS A 41 11.70 -3.58 2.78
N ASN A 42 11.51 -3.18 4.04
CA ASN A 42 12.51 -3.32 5.10
C ASN A 42 12.27 -4.56 5.98
N ARG A 43 11.31 -5.42 5.62
CA ARG A 43 11.01 -6.63 6.39
C ARG A 43 12.07 -7.71 6.15
N PRO A 44 12.62 -8.34 7.20
CA PRO A 44 13.73 -9.30 7.08
C PRO A 44 13.26 -10.74 6.73
N CYS A 45 12.18 -10.87 5.95
CA CYS A 45 11.58 -12.17 5.64
C CYS A 45 12.59 -13.08 4.94
N SER A 46 12.89 -14.25 5.50
CA SER A 46 14.00 -15.11 5.05
C SER A 46 13.80 -15.70 3.65
N PHE A 47 12.56 -15.79 3.18
CA PHE A 47 12.18 -16.30 1.86
C PHE A 47 12.04 -15.20 0.80
N CYS A 48 12.09 -13.93 1.19
CA CYS A 48 11.73 -12.82 0.31
C CYS A 48 12.98 -12.12 -0.25
N ALA A 49 13.09 -12.06 -1.58
CA ALA A 49 14.19 -11.37 -2.27
C ALA A 49 13.94 -9.86 -2.50
N ILE A 50 12.78 -9.33 -2.13
CA ILE A 50 12.40 -7.93 -2.38
C ILE A 50 13.43 -6.92 -1.84
N PRO A 51 13.95 -7.03 -0.60
CA PRO A 51 14.94 -6.09 -0.10
C PRO A 51 16.21 -6.02 -0.97
N LEU A 52 16.58 -7.14 -1.61
CA LEU A 52 17.73 -7.22 -2.52
C LEU A 52 17.40 -6.63 -3.90
N MET A 53 16.22 -6.92 -4.44
CA MET A 53 15.85 -6.56 -5.81
C MET A 53 15.29 -5.13 -5.96
N ARG A 54 14.51 -4.68 -4.97
CA ARG A 54 13.78 -3.39 -5.00
C ARG A 54 14.40 -2.35 -4.06
N GLY A 55 15.28 -2.77 -3.16
CA GLY A 55 15.92 -1.90 -2.18
C GLY A 55 15.07 -1.68 -0.92
N LYS A 56 15.48 -0.68 -0.14
CA LYS A 56 14.81 -0.27 1.09
C LYS A 56 13.42 0.31 0.80
N HIS A 57 12.55 0.26 1.80
CA HIS A 57 11.25 0.89 1.74
C HIS A 57 11.38 2.40 1.50
N ALA A 58 10.68 2.89 0.48
CA ALA A 58 10.59 4.29 0.10
C ALA A 58 9.13 4.61 -0.27
N SER A 59 8.50 5.47 0.52
CA SER A 59 7.14 5.95 0.35
C SER A 59 7.11 7.19 -0.53
N LYS A 60 5.98 7.41 -1.21
CA LYS A 60 5.61 8.73 -1.79
C LYS A 60 4.91 9.58 -0.73
N THR A 61 5.05 10.90 -0.80
CA THR A 61 4.36 11.79 0.14
C THR A 61 2.85 11.78 -0.07
N ILE A 62 2.08 12.11 0.98
CA ILE A 62 0.61 12.20 0.90
C ILE A 62 0.21 13.21 -0.19
N GLU A 63 0.90 14.34 -0.27
CA GLU A 63 0.60 15.42 -1.22
C GLU A 63 0.81 14.97 -2.67
N GLU A 64 1.90 14.25 -2.96
CA GLU A 64 2.15 13.66 -4.27
C GLU A 64 1.08 12.64 -4.65
N LEU A 65 0.69 11.79 -3.71
CA LEU A 65 -0.33 10.77 -3.92
C LEU A 65 -1.72 11.37 -4.15
N VAL A 66 -2.11 12.39 -3.39
CA VAL A 66 -3.38 13.10 -3.60
C VAL A 66 -3.41 13.73 -4.99
N LYS A 67 -2.31 14.38 -5.42
CA LYS A 67 -2.21 14.96 -6.78
C LYS A 67 -2.30 13.89 -7.87
N GLU A 68 -1.64 12.75 -7.69
CA GLU A 68 -1.70 11.61 -8.63
C GLU A 68 -3.14 11.05 -8.71
N ALA A 69 -3.80 10.87 -7.57
CA ALA A 69 -5.18 10.40 -7.49
C ALA A 69 -6.15 11.34 -8.21
N GLN A 70 -6.03 12.66 -8.01
CA GLN A 70 -6.81 13.66 -8.75
C GLN A 70 -6.60 13.54 -10.27
N GLY A 71 -5.37 13.29 -10.71
CA GLY A 71 -5.05 13.02 -12.12
C GLY A 71 -5.79 11.79 -12.68
N LEU A 72 -5.79 10.69 -11.93
CA LEU A 72 -6.46 9.45 -12.32
C LEU A 72 -7.98 9.61 -12.38
N VAL A 73 -8.57 10.29 -11.40
CA VAL A 73 -10.02 10.54 -11.36
C VAL A 73 -10.48 11.40 -12.54
N ARG A 74 -9.70 12.41 -12.94
CA ARG A 74 -10.00 13.20 -14.16
C ARG A 74 -10.05 12.33 -15.42
N ASN A 75 -9.33 11.20 -15.43
CA ASN A 75 -9.32 10.23 -16.52
C ASN A 75 -10.37 9.11 -16.34
N GLY A 76 -11.30 9.27 -15.41
CA GLY A 76 -12.43 8.35 -15.20
C GLY A 76 -12.21 7.25 -14.18
N THR A 77 -11.06 7.23 -13.48
CA THR A 77 -10.81 6.26 -12.40
C THR A 77 -11.75 6.51 -11.23
N LYS A 78 -12.42 5.45 -10.77
CA LYS A 78 -13.34 5.46 -9.63
C LYS A 78 -12.80 4.68 -8.43
N GLU A 79 -12.06 3.60 -8.70
CA GLU A 79 -11.43 2.76 -7.67
C GLU A 79 -9.90 2.91 -7.66
N LEU A 80 -9.35 3.20 -6.48
CA LEU A 80 -7.91 3.17 -6.21
C LEU A 80 -7.57 1.87 -5.46
N ILE A 81 -6.79 1.01 -6.10
CA ILE A 81 -6.29 -0.23 -5.48
C ILE A 81 -4.89 0.05 -4.95
N LEU A 82 -4.77 0.36 -3.67
CA LEU A 82 -3.52 0.70 -3.00
C LEU A 82 -2.59 -0.50 -2.95
N ILE A 83 -1.38 -0.32 -3.48
CA ILE A 83 -0.34 -1.36 -3.50
C ILE A 83 1.00 -0.83 -3.00
N ALA A 84 1.71 -1.72 -2.31
CA ALA A 84 3.11 -1.61 -1.90
C ALA A 84 3.62 -3.01 -1.57
N GLN A 85 4.93 -3.23 -1.44
CA GLN A 85 5.43 -4.51 -0.94
C GLN A 85 5.15 -4.72 0.56
N ASP A 86 5.02 -3.63 1.32
CA ASP A 86 4.43 -3.62 2.66
C ASP A 86 3.64 -2.32 2.83
N LEU A 87 2.32 -2.43 2.69
CA LEU A 87 1.40 -1.30 2.79
C LEU A 87 1.41 -0.67 4.20
N THR A 88 1.50 -1.52 5.22
CA THR A 88 1.42 -1.12 6.64
C THR A 88 2.65 -0.37 7.14
N TYR A 89 3.71 -0.35 6.34
CA TYR A 89 4.94 0.37 6.65
C TYR A 89 4.87 1.86 6.25
N TYR A 90 3.86 2.25 5.48
CA TYR A 90 3.74 3.60 4.90
C TYR A 90 3.91 4.71 5.95
N GLY A 91 4.81 5.64 5.62
CA GLY A 91 5.07 6.84 6.40
C GLY A 91 6.20 6.72 7.42
N LEU A 92 6.66 5.52 7.78
CA LEU A 92 7.77 5.36 8.73
C LEU A 92 9.07 6.01 8.24
N ASP A 93 9.33 5.93 6.94
CA ASP A 93 10.51 6.49 6.28
C ASP A 93 10.41 8.01 6.06
N LEU A 94 9.21 8.54 5.82
CA LEU A 94 8.99 9.98 5.55
C LEU A 94 8.71 10.79 6.82
N TYR A 95 7.93 10.23 7.75
CA TYR A 95 7.31 10.97 8.86
C TYR A 95 7.74 10.44 10.24
N GLY A 96 8.60 9.41 10.29
CA GLY A 96 9.07 8.79 11.52
C GLY A 96 8.03 7.95 12.28
N LYS A 97 6.80 7.87 11.75
CA LYS A 97 5.69 7.08 12.30
C LYS A 97 4.80 6.59 11.16
N ARG A 98 3.99 5.56 11.39
CA ARG A 98 3.00 5.11 10.40
C ARG A 98 1.96 6.21 10.19
N ARG A 99 1.58 6.44 8.93
CA ARG A 99 0.62 7.47 8.50
C ARG A 99 -0.37 6.95 7.45
N LEU A 100 -0.57 5.62 7.41
CA LEU A 100 -1.46 5.02 6.41
C LEU A 100 -2.91 5.49 6.62
N ASP A 101 -3.32 5.68 7.87
CA ASP A 101 -4.61 6.24 8.26
C ASP A 101 -4.81 7.67 7.71
N ASP A 102 -3.80 8.53 7.84
CA ASP A 102 -3.87 9.89 7.31
C ASP A 102 -3.88 9.91 5.77
N LEU A 103 -3.07 9.05 5.13
CA LEU A 103 -3.13 8.89 3.68
C LEU A 103 -4.53 8.45 3.23
N LEU A 104 -5.14 7.49 3.94
CA LEU A 104 -6.47 6.99 3.63
C LEU A 104 -7.53 8.08 3.74
N ARG A 105 -7.49 8.91 4.80
CA ARG A 105 -8.38 10.07 4.93
C ARG A 105 -8.18 11.06 3.78
N SER A 106 -6.93 11.41 3.47
CA SER A 106 -6.63 12.36 2.39
C SER A 106 -7.05 11.85 1.00
N LEU A 107 -6.87 10.56 0.71
CA LEU A 107 -7.32 9.97 -0.56
C LEU A 107 -8.85 9.82 -0.61
N SER A 108 -9.49 9.49 0.52
CA SER A 108 -10.95 9.40 0.64
C SER A 108 -11.63 10.75 0.37
N ASP A 109 -10.96 11.87 0.72
CA ASP A 109 -11.44 13.23 0.48
C ASP A 109 -11.27 13.71 -0.98
N VAL A 110 -10.62 12.93 -1.85
CA VAL A 110 -10.47 13.28 -3.28
C VAL A 110 -11.81 13.07 -3.99
N ASN A 111 -12.42 14.17 -4.43
CA ASN A 111 -13.68 14.14 -5.17
C ASN A 111 -13.56 13.24 -6.42
N GLY A 112 -14.46 12.26 -6.52
CA GLY A 112 -14.57 11.29 -7.61
C GLY A 112 -13.89 9.94 -7.34
N VAL A 113 -13.16 9.80 -6.21
CA VAL A 113 -12.77 8.49 -5.68
C VAL A 113 -13.97 7.86 -4.97
N GLU A 114 -14.49 6.79 -5.56
CA GLU A 114 -15.67 6.07 -5.05
C GLU A 114 -15.28 4.82 -4.23
N TRP A 115 -14.12 4.21 -4.54
CA TRP A 115 -13.61 3.07 -3.80
C TRP A 115 -12.10 3.14 -3.57
N ILE A 116 -11.68 2.78 -2.36
CA ILE A 116 -10.28 2.59 -1.99
C ILE A 116 -10.13 1.18 -1.42
N ARG A 117 -9.28 0.38 -2.06
CA ARG A 117 -9.01 -1.01 -1.67
C ARG A 117 -7.57 -1.18 -1.23
N LEU A 118 -7.38 -1.80 -0.06
CA LEU A 118 -6.07 -2.05 0.53
C LEU A 118 -5.57 -3.45 0.14
N GLN A 119 -4.36 -3.54 -0.44
CA GLN A 119 -3.69 -4.81 -0.72
C GLN A 119 -2.31 -4.88 -0.07
N TYR A 120 -1.86 -6.10 0.25
CA TYR A 120 -0.53 -6.37 0.81
C TYR A 120 -0.29 -5.76 2.21
N ALA A 121 -1.27 -5.92 3.11
CA ALA A 121 -1.08 -5.60 4.51
C ALA A 121 -0.16 -6.61 5.21
N TYR A 122 0.67 -6.14 6.15
CA TYR A 122 1.58 -7.00 6.91
C TYR A 122 1.06 -7.19 8.35
N PRO A 123 0.94 -8.43 8.85
CA PRO A 123 0.32 -8.68 10.16
C PRO A 123 1.17 -8.22 11.36
N SER A 124 2.50 -8.32 11.29
CA SER A 124 3.35 -7.89 12.41
C SER A 124 3.43 -6.36 12.50
N GLY A 125 2.94 -5.84 13.62
CA GLY A 125 2.82 -4.40 13.83
C GLY A 125 1.83 -3.82 12.81
N PHE A 126 0.65 -4.39 12.72
CA PHE A 126 -0.42 -3.81 11.93
C PHE A 126 -0.86 -2.45 12.56
N PRO A 127 -1.05 -1.38 11.77
CA PRO A 127 -1.54 -0.09 12.26
C PRO A 127 -3.04 -0.18 12.52
N MET A 128 -3.44 -0.31 13.78
CA MET A 128 -4.84 -0.50 14.16
C MET A 128 -5.72 0.72 13.84
N GLU A 129 -5.10 1.90 13.72
CA GLU A 129 -5.74 3.18 13.44
C GLU A 129 -6.40 3.19 12.05
N ILE A 130 -5.92 2.37 11.10
CA ILE A 130 -6.54 2.31 9.77
C ILE A 130 -7.94 1.71 9.80
N LEU A 131 -8.23 0.86 10.79
CA LEU A 131 -9.55 0.27 10.95
C LEU A 131 -10.59 1.31 11.36
N ASP A 132 -10.16 2.31 12.14
CA ASP A 132 -11.03 3.42 12.52
C ASP A 132 -11.38 4.23 11.25
N VAL A 133 -10.40 4.48 10.37
CA VAL A 133 -10.65 5.15 9.06
C VAL A 133 -11.56 4.34 8.15
N MET A 134 -11.41 3.01 8.10
CA MET A 134 -12.29 2.13 7.33
C MET A 134 -13.76 2.17 7.80
N ASN A 135 -14.00 2.53 9.07
CA ASN A 135 -15.35 2.74 9.60
C ASN A 135 -15.83 4.18 9.44
N GLU A 136 -14.92 5.16 9.46
CA GLU A 136 -15.21 6.58 9.26
C GLU A 136 -15.63 6.90 7.81
N ARG A 137 -15.13 6.15 6.82
CA ARG A 137 -15.24 6.49 5.40
C ARG A 137 -15.95 5.40 4.60
N ASP A 138 -17.09 5.74 3.99
CA ASP A 138 -17.89 4.80 3.19
C ASP A 138 -17.23 4.38 1.87
N ASN A 139 -16.33 5.20 1.33
CA ASN A 139 -15.59 4.89 0.10
C ASN A 139 -14.32 4.08 0.34
N ILE A 140 -14.05 3.61 1.56
CA ILE A 140 -12.97 2.64 1.84
C ILE A 140 -13.58 1.25 1.97
N CYS A 141 -13.14 0.33 1.11
CA CYS A 141 -13.65 -1.03 1.13
C CYS A 141 -13.33 -1.71 2.46
N LYS A 142 -14.30 -2.42 3.05
CA LYS A 142 -14.10 -3.34 4.18
C LYS A 142 -13.43 -4.64 3.72
N TYR A 143 -12.31 -4.49 3.02
CA TYR A 143 -11.50 -5.55 2.45
C TYR A 143 -10.04 -5.32 2.84
N LEU A 144 -9.42 -6.35 3.42
CA LEU A 144 -8.02 -6.32 3.82
C LEU A 144 -7.33 -7.59 3.34
N ASP A 145 -6.50 -7.47 2.31
CA ASP A 145 -5.60 -8.55 1.92
C ASP A 145 -4.35 -8.55 2.81
N MET A 146 -4.22 -9.58 3.65
CA MET A 146 -3.16 -9.71 4.64
C MET A 146 -2.53 -11.12 4.59
N PRO A 147 -1.48 -11.33 3.76
CA PRO A 147 -0.85 -12.63 3.64
C PRO A 147 -0.11 -13.04 4.94
N LEU A 148 -0.65 -14.05 5.62
CA LEU A 148 -0.09 -14.62 6.86
C LEU A 148 1.14 -15.51 6.63
N GLN A 149 1.21 -16.13 5.44
CA GLN A 149 2.22 -17.10 5.02
C GLN A 149 2.16 -18.46 5.73
N HIS A 150 2.08 -18.49 7.07
CA HIS A 150 1.92 -19.71 7.87
C HIS A 150 1.31 -19.38 9.24
N ILE A 151 0.92 -20.39 10.02
CA ILE A 151 0.37 -20.23 11.38
C ILE A 151 1.14 -20.99 12.48
N SER A 152 2.26 -21.63 12.13
CA SER A 152 3.05 -22.43 13.09
C SER A 152 4.18 -21.56 13.60
N ASP A 153 4.32 -21.44 14.93
CA ASP A 153 5.34 -20.56 15.54
C ASP A 153 6.76 -20.93 15.09
N ASN A 154 7.06 -22.22 14.97
CA ASN A 154 8.35 -22.70 14.47
C ASN A 154 8.62 -22.21 13.04
N MET A 155 7.60 -22.30 12.17
CA MET A 155 7.72 -21.84 10.78
C MET A 155 7.78 -20.31 10.70
N LEU A 156 6.92 -19.60 11.44
CA LEU A 156 6.90 -18.14 11.51
C LEU A 156 8.24 -17.56 11.97
N LYS A 157 8.89 -18.22 12.93
CA LYS A 157 10.25 -17.89 13.39
C LYS A 157 11.29 -18.12 12.28
N SER A 158 11.25 -19.27 11.61
CA SER A 158 12.14 -19.59 10.47
C SER A 158 12.00 -18.58 9.32
N MET A 159 10.75 -18.22 9.00
CA MET A 159 10.38 -17.22 8.00
C MET A 159 10.72 -15.78 8.40
N ARG A 160 11.11 -15.56 9.66
CA ARG A 160 11.36 -14.25 10.28
C ARG A 160 10.16 -13.29 10.16
N ARG A 161 8.95 -13.80 10.38
CA ARG A 161 7.72 -12.99 10.24
C ARG A 161 7.51 -11.96 11.34
N GLY A 162 8.10 -12.17 12.53
CA GLY A 162 7.98 -11.26 13.67
C GLY A 162 6.66 -11.37 14.44
N ILE A 163 5.85 -12.40 14.17
CA ILE A 163 4.55 -12.66 14.81
C ILE A 163 4.43 -14.14 15.19
N THR A 164 3.53 -14.45 16.13
CA THR A 164 3.19 -15.81 16.57
C THR A 164 1.75 -16.15 16.17
N LYS A 165 1.40 -17.43 16.21
CA LYS A 165 0.04 -17.96 16.03
C LYS A 165 -0.97 -17.17 16.83
N GLN A 166 -0.74 -17.01 18.13
CA GLN A 166 -1.67 -16.36 19.03
C GLN A 166 -1.89 -14.90 18.61
N LYS A 167 -0.80 -14.13 18.40
CA LYS A 167 -0.90 -12.74 17.95
C LYS A 167 -1.60 -12.59 16.59
N THR A 168 -1.45 -13.56 15.69
CA THR A 168 -2.17 -13.56 14.42
C THR A 168 -3.66 -13.78 14.63
N ILE A 169 -4.06 -14.72 15.48
CA ILE A 169 -5.47 -14.96 15.83
C ILE A 169 -6.07 -13.72 16.49
N ASP A 170 -5.36 -13.15 17.48
CA ASP A 170 -5.79 -11.96 18.20
C ASP A 170 -6.00 -10.79 17.24
N LEU A 171 -5.05 -10.53 16.34
CA LEU A 171 -5.17 -9.48 15.32
C LEU A 171 -6.39 -9.69 14.41
N VAL A 172 -6.61 -10.91 13.92
CA VAL A 172 -7.75 -11.20 13.03
C VAL A 172 -9.08 -11.02 13.76
N ASN A 173 -9.15 -11.42 15.04
CA ASN A 173 -10.34 -11.21 15.85
C ASN A 173 -10.57 -9.72 16.09
N GLU A 174 -9.54 -8.97 16.49
CA GLU A 174 -9.63 -7.53 16.71
C GLU A 174 -10.07 -6.77 15.44
N ILE A 175 -9.57 -7.17 14.27
CA ILE A 175 -10.02 -6.61 12.99
C ILE A 175 -11.51 -6.85 12.76
N ARG A 176 -11.99 -8.08 13.01
CA ARG A 176 -13.41 -8.45 12.83
C ARG A 176 -14.32 -7.73 13.81
N ASP A 177 -13.86 -7.55 15.05
CA ASP A 177 -14.60 -6.86 16.10
C ASP A 177 -14.71 -5.36 15.81
N LYS A 178 -13.60 -4.73 15.37
CA LYS A 178 -13.56 -3.30 15.02
C LYS A 178 -14.29 -2.99 13.72
N VAL A 179 -14.15 -3.81 12.68
CA VAL A 179 -14.75 -3.59 11.36
C VAL A 179 -15.69 -4.75 11.04
N PRO A 180 -16.90 -4.77 11.62
CA PRO A 180 -17.86 -5.82 11.36
C PRO A 180 -18.31 -5.75 9.90
N ASN A 181 -18.35 -6.91 9.24
CA ASN A 181 -19.05 -7.09 7.97
C ASN A 181 -20.54 -6.85 8.22
N ARG A 182 -20.98 -5.61 8.06
CA ARG A 182 -22.39 -5.28 7.91
C ARG A 182 -22.69 -5.42 6.43
N ALA A 183 -23.46 -6.45 6.11
CA ALA A 183 -24.02 -6.70 4.78
C ALA A 183 -24.88 -5.52 4.33
#